data_AF-A0A9E2J5N5-F1
#
_entry.id   AF-A0A9E2J5N5-F1
#
_cell.length_a   1.000
_cell.length_b   1.000
_cell.length_c   1.000
_cell.angle_alpha   90.00
_cell.angle_beta   90.00
_cell.angle_gamma   90.00
#
_symmetry.space_group_name_H-M   'P 1'
#
loop_
_entity.id
_entity.type
_entity.pdbx_description
1 polymer ?
#
loop_
_entity_poly.entity_id
_entity_poly.type
_entity_poly.pdbx_seq_one_letter_code
_entity_poly.pdbx_strand_id
1 'polypeptide(L)'
;MKNKYFILLTIMLIAGSLLTGCDNNRDKTAENVAEDANESNEQAISDLIGAWTGTFDNRAITLNITEQTNSSFSGNITISYRQEINQEVKGTLNPTNLIITMTDQMQSPYQGKYYGKLSEDGKNLSGDFTMDSDGSIFPFNLNKN
;
A
#
# COMPACT_ATOMS: atom_id res chain seq x y z
N MET A 1 6.47 30.59 18.82
CA MET A 1 6.91 30.80 17.41
C MET A 1 5.83 30.23 16.51
N LYS A 2 5.30 31.05 15.58
CA LYS A 2 4.10 30.76 14.77
C LYS A 2 4.50 30.65 13.29
N ASN A 3 4.53 29.45 12.75
CA ASN A 3 4.57 29.18 11.29
C ASN A 3 3.15 28.70 10.95
N LYS A 4 2.22 29.45 10.33
CA LYS A 4 2.20 30.08 9.00
C LYS A 4 2.71 29.13 7.91
N TYR A 5 1.83 28.33 7.32
CA TYR A 5 1.59 28.16 5.87
C TYR A 5 0.38 27.24 5.70
N PHE A 6 -0.80 27.83 5.54
CA PHE A 6 -2.07 27.16 5.29
C PHE A 6 -2.48 27.56 3.86
N ILE A 7 -2.22 26.71 2.88
CA ILE A 7 -2.59 26.95 1.48
C ILE A 7 -3.92 26.22 1.25
N LEU A 8 -5.00 27.00 1.36
CA LEU A 8 -6.36 26.62 0.98
C LEU A 8 -6.53 26.98 -0.50
N LEU A 9 -6.59 25.96 -1.36
CA LEU A 9 -6.90 26.13 -2.78
C LEU A 9 -8.39 25.79 -2.99
N THR A 10 -9.25 26.81 -2.91
CA THR A 10 -10.70 26.68 -3.16
C THR A 10 -10.97 26.98 -4.63
N ILE A 11 -11.22 25.94 -5.43
CA ILE A 11 -11.67 26.09 -6.81
C ILE A 11 -13.19 26.27 -6.78
N MET A 12 -13.65 27.49 -7.09
CA MET A 12 -15.06 27.77 -7.34
C MET A 12 -15.53 27.03 -8.61
N LEU A 13 -16.54 26.16 -8.47
CA LEU A 13 -17.37 25.70 -9.58
C LEU A 13 -18.19 26.87 -10.11
N ILE A 14 -17.94 27.28 -11.35
CA ILE A 14 -18.83 28.18 -12.09
C ILE A 14 -19.95 27.32 -12.68
N ALA A 15 -21.15 27.44 -12.09
CA ALA A 15 -22.38 26.96 -12.70
C ALA A 15 -22.76 27.90 -13.84
N GLY A 16 -22.48 27.49 -15.08
CA GLY A 16 -22.99 28.11 -16.29
C GLY A 16 -24.24 27.38 -16.76
N SER A 17 -25.40 27.96 -16.50
CA SER A 17 -26.63 27.67 -17.25
C SER A 17 -26.55 28.39 -18.59
N LEU A 18 -27.05 27.78 -19.67
CA LEU A 18 -28.07 28.32 -20.59
C LEU A 18 -28.10 27.55 -21.93
N LEU A 19 -29.31 27.03 -22.22
CA LEU A 19 -30.05 27.15 -23.49
C LEU A 19 -29.65 26.33 -24.74
N THR A 20 -30.58 25.43 -25.08
CA THR A 20 -31.25 25.24 -26.39
C THR A 20 -30.41 25.03 -27.65
N GLY A 21 -30.73 23.95 -28.38
CA GLY A 21 -30.67 23.94 -29.84
C GLY A 21 -30.32 22.59 -30.43
N CYS A 22 -31.31 21.75 -30.72
CA CYS A 22 -31.17 20.72 -31.73
C CYS A 22 -31.22 21.41 -33.09
N ASP A 23 -30.13 21.40 -33.85
CA ASP A 23 -30.25 21.45 -35.30
C ASP A 23 -29.05 20.84 -36.04
N ASN A 24 -29.38 20.41 -37.25
CA ASN A 24 -28.71 19.43 -38.10
C ASN A 24 -27.43 19.92 -38.82
N ASN A 25 -26.72 18.93 -39.37
CA ASN A 25 -25.90 18.92 -40.60
C ASN A 25 -24.37 19.15 -40.56
N ARG A 26 -23.68 18.08 -40.98
CA ARG A 26 -22.67 17.98 -42.06
C ARG A 26 -21.32 18.71 -41.98
N ASP A 27 -20.31 17.84 -42.04
CA ASP A 27 -19.11 17.84 -42.91
C ASP A 27 -17.74 18.22 -42.31
N LYS A 28 -16.85 17.21 -42.41
CA LYS A 28 -15.36 17.14 -42.44
C LYS A 28 -14.51 18.34 -41.99
N THR A 29 -13.47 18.05 -41.20
CA THR A 29 -12.03 18.00 -41.61
C THR A 29 -11.09 18.15 -40.39
N ALA A 30 -10.02 17.32 -40.39
CA ALA A 30 -8.74 17.45 -39.67
C ALA A 30 -8.79 17.45 -38.12
N GLU A 31 -8.36 16.36 -37.48
CA GLU A 31 -6.95 16.15 -37.07
C GLU A 31 -6.53 17.13 -35.96
N ASN A 32 -6.54 16.64 -34.73
CA ASN A 32 -5.43 16.80 -33.80
C ASN A 32 -5.52 15.67 -32.78
N VAL A 33 -4.63 14.70 -32.99
CA VAL A 33 -4.21 13.68 -32.04
C VAL A 33 -3.61 14.42 -30.85
N ALA A 34 -4.30 14.39 -29.72
CA ALA A 34 -3.68 14.54 -28.41
C ALA A 34 -3.91 13.21 -27.69
N GLU A 35 -3.22 12.19 -28.20
CA GLU A 35 -2.86 11.03 -27.39
C GLU A 35 -1.92 11.58 -26.31
N ASP A 36 -2.53 12.01 -25.21
CA ASP A 36 -1.84 12.28 -23.96
C ASP A 36 -1.28 10.94 -23.50
N ALA A 37 -0.11 10.60 -24.05
CA ALA A 37 0.79 9.61 -23.51
C ALA A 37 1.19 10.13 -22.13
N ASN A 38 0.30 9.88 -21.17
CA ASN A 38 0.62 9.79 -19.78
C ASN A 38 1.66 8.67 -19.68
N GLU A 39 2.93 9.03 -19.90
CA GLU A 39 4.09 8.27 -19.46
C GLU A 39 3.91 8.10 -17.96
N SER A 40 3.16 7.07 -17.60
CA SER A 40 3.17 6.46 -16.30
C SER A 40 4.64 6.17 -16.03
N ASN A 41 5.25 7.06 -15.26
CA ASN A 41 6.53 6.85 -14.62
C ASN A 41 6.31 5.67 -13.68
N GLU A 42 6.35 4.46 -14.24
CA GLU A 42 6.18 3.18 -13.56
C GLU A 42 7.38 3.08 -12.62
N GLN A 43 7.21 3.64 -11.42
CA GLN A 43 8.19 3.49 -10.36
C GLN A 43 8.40 2.00 -10.17
N ALA A 44 9.64 1.56 -10.39
CA ALA A 44 10.02 0.16 -10.25
C ALA A 44 9.60 -0.33 -8.86
N ILE A 45 8.64 -1.25 -8.82
CA ILE A 45 8.12 -1.81 -7.57
C ILE A 45 9.15 -2.81 -7.06
N SER A 46 9.54 -2.69 -5.79
CA SER A 46 10.48 -3.62 -5.17
C SER A 46 9.93 -5.05 -5.20
N ASP A 47 10.78 -6.02 -5.52
CA ASP A 47 10.45 -7.43 -5.41
C ASP A 47 10.47 -7.85 -3.93
N LEU A 48 9.32 -8.28 -3.42
CA LEU A 48 9.13 -8.70 -2.04
C LEU A 48 9.10 -10.23 -1.89
N ILE A 49 9.05 -10.99 -2.99
CA ILE A 49 8.94 -12.45 -2.96
C ILE A 49 10.15 -13.04 -2.20
N GLY A 50 9.87 -14.05 -1.37
CA GLY A 50 10.87 -14.78 -0.61
C GLY A 50 10.60 -14.81 0.89
N ALA A 51 11.59 -15.34 1.62
CA ALA A 51 11.56 -15.45 3.07
C ALA A 51 12.15 -14.21 3.73
N TRP A 52 11.44 -13.70 4.72
CA TRP A 52 11.80 -12.57 5.55
C TRP A 52 11.86 -13.04 6.99
N THR A 53 12.98 -12.84 7.67
CA THR A 53 13.18 -13.33 9.04
C THR A 53 13.58 -12.20 9.99
N GLY A 54 13.17 -12.32 11.24
CA GLY A 54 13.58 -11.35 12.25
C GLY A 54 12.82 -11.50 13.57
N THR A 55 12.38 -10.39 14.13
CA THR A 55 11.77 -10.32 15.47
C THR A 55 10.38 -9.69 15.46
N PHE A 56 9.46 -10.24 16.24
CA PHE A 56 8.14 -9.71 16.58
C PHE A 56 7.99 -9.76 18.09
N ASP A 57 7.85 -8.62 18.76
CA ASP A 57 7.83 -8.55 20.23
C ASP A 57 8.94 -9.40 20.90
N ASN A 58 10.17 -9.26 20.39
CA ASN A 58 11.35 -10.03 20.81
C ASN A 58 11.29 -11.56 20.58
N ARG A 59 10.42 -12.02 19.68
CA ARG A 59 10.30 -13.45 19.30
C ARG A 59 10.65 -13.63 17.84
N ALA A 60 11.19 -14.81 17.50
CA ALA A 60 11.47 -15.13 16.12
C ALA A 60 10.18 -15.11 15.30
N ILE A 61 10.26 -14.49 14.12
CA ILE A 61 9.18 -14.41 13.15
C ILE A 61 9.74 -14.69 11.76
N THR A 62 8.95 -15.38 10.94
CA THR A 62 9.22 -15.60 9.53
C THR A 62 7.99 -15.16 8.75
N LEU A 63 8.17 -14.28 7.76
CA LEU A 63 7.19 -13.93 6.74
C LEU A 63 7.66 -14.53 5.42
N ASN A 64 6.85 -15.38 4.80
CA ASN A 64 7.13 -15.94 3.49
C ASN A 64 6.14 -15.39 2.46
N ILE A 65 6.61 -14.48 1.60
CA ILE A 65 5.81 -13.89 0.53
C ILE A 65 5.94 -14.80 -0.71
N THR A 66 4.81 -15.34 -1.15
CA THR A 66 4.76 -16.34 -2.22
C THR A 66 4.23 -15.80 -3.53
N GLU A 67 3.39 -14.78 -3.49
CA GLU A 67 2.82 -14.15 -4.68
C GLU A 67 2.91 -12.64 -4.56
N GLN A 68 3.22 -11.99 -5.68
CA GLN A 68 3.20 -10.53 -5.80
C GLN A 68 2.66 -10.14 -7.18
N THR A 69 1.72 -9.21 -7.20
CA THR A 69 1.15 -8.60 -8.41
C THR A 69 1.16 -7.09 -8.21
N ASN A 70 2.06 -6.41 -8.93
CA ASN A 70 2.32 -4.98 -8.75
C ASN A 70 2.63 -4.66 -7.28
N SER A 71 1.86 -3.74 -6.70
CA SER A 71 1.95 -3.32 -5.30
C SER A 71 1.32 -4.30 -4.31
N SER A 72 0.58 -5.31 -4.76
CA SER A 72 -0.13 -6.24 -3.88
C SER A 72 0.63 -7.55 -3.73
N PHE A 73 0.60 -8.17 -2.54
CA PHE A 73 1.25 -9.45 -2.29
C PHE A 73 0.46 -10.31 -1.30
N SER A 74 0.77 -11.62 -1.29
CA SER A 74 0.21 -12.60 -0.38
C SER A 74 1.31 -13.54 0.15
N GLY A 75 1.06 -14.12 1.31
CA GLY A 75 2.02 -15.02 1.95
C GLY A 75 1.52 -15.61 3.25
N ASN A 76 2.46 -16.15 4.02
CA ASN A 76 2.21 -16.65 5.37
C ASN A 76 3.20 -16.06 6.35
N ILE A 77 2.77 -15.91 7.59
CA ILE A 77 3.59 -15.45 8.70
C ILE A 77 3.56 -16.50 9.81
N THR A 78 4.73 -16.83 10.35
CA THR A 78 4.92 -17.76 11.46
C THR A 78 5.64 -17.04 12.59
N ILE A 79 5.04 -17.04 13.78
CA ILE A 79 5.62 -16.44 14.99
C ILE A 79 5.89 -17.52 16.03
N SER A 80 7.15 -17.62 16.48
CA SER A 80 7.61 -18.63 17.42
C SER A 80 7.29 -18.24 18.87
N TYR A 81 6.03 -18.39 19.27
CA TYR A 81 5.62 -18.41 20.68
C TYR A 81 5.81 -19.82 21.29
N ARG A 82 5.27 -20.07 22.50
CA ARG A 82 5.23 -21.43 23.08
C ARG A 82 4.47 -22.42 22.19
N GLN A 83 3.46 -21.91 21.49
CA GLN A 83 2.77 -22.57 20.39
C GLN A 83 2.96 -21.67 19.17
N GLU A 84 3.34 -22.24 18.03
CA GLU A 84 3.53 -21.46 16.82
C GLU A 84 2.19 -20.85 16.38
N ILE A 85 2.23 -19.56 16.06
CA ILE A 85 1.11 -18.87 15.44
C ILE A 85 1.41 -18.82 13.96
N ASN A 86 0.51 -19.37 13.14
CA ASN A 86 0.57 -19.32 11.70
C ASN A 86 -0.63 -18.52 11.19
N GLN A 87 -0.40 -17.50 10.37
CA GLN A 87 -1.45 -16.72 9.72
C GLN A 87 -1.16 -16.59 8.23
N GLU A 88 -2.20 -16.71 7.41
CA GLU A 88 -2.16 -16.22 6.04
C GLU A 88 -2.27 -14.70 6.05
N VAL A 89 -1.50 -14.03 5.19
CA VAL A 89 -1.49 -12.56 5.11
C VAL A 89 -1.68 -12.08 3.68
N LYS A 90 -2.35 -10.94 3.54
CA LYS A 90 -2.38 -10.14 2.32
C LYS A 90 -1.93 -8.73 2.63
N GLY A 91 -1.18 -8.14 1.71
CA GLY A 91 -0.66 -6.80 1.90
C GLY A 91 -0.47 -5.99 0.62
N THR A 92 -0.11 -4.73 0.82
CA THR A 92 0.22 -3.78 -0.23
C THR A 92 1.48 -3.00 0.11
N LEU A 93 2.27 -2.66 -0.91
CA LEU A 93 3.41 -1.75 -0.87
C LEU A 93 3.07 -0.49 -1.66
N ASN A 94 3.18 0.68 -1.01
CA ASN A 94 3.18 1.95 -1.70
C ASN A 94 4.62 2.27 -2.18
N PRO A 95 4.89 2.28 -3.50
CA PRO A 95 6.25 2.45 -4.02
C PRO A 95 6.80 3.88 -3.83
N THR A 96 5.95 4.87 -3.59
CA THR A 96 6.36 6.27 -3.43
C THR A 96 6.92 6.56 -2.04
N ASN A 97 6.34 5.97 -1.00
CA ASN A 97 6.74 6.22 0.39
C ASN A 97 7.27 4.97 1.12
N LEU A 98 7.35 3.84 0.42
CA LEU A 98 7.83 2.54 0.91
C LEU A 98 7.05 2.03 2.14
N ILE A 99 5.78 2.42 2.25
CA ILE A 99 4.89 1.92 3.31
C ILE A 99 4.28 0.59 2.88
N ILE A 100 4.38 -0.39 3.77
CA ILE A 100 3.72 -1.69 3.65
C ILE A 100 2.57 -1.75 4.64
N THR A 101 1.42 -2.23 4.17
CA THR A 101 0.31 -2.64 5.03
C THR A 101 0.00 -4.10 4.80
N MET A 102 -0.26 -4.87 5.86
CA MET A 102 -0.67 -6.27 5.78
C MET A 102 -1.82 -6.55 6.74
N THR A 103 -2.62 -7.57 6.47
CA THR A 103 -3.72 -8.01 7.35
C THR A 103 -3.74 -9.52 7.38
N ASP A 104 -3.91 -10.10 8.57
CA ASP A 104 -4.15 -11.53 8.72
C ASP A 104 -5.49 -11.91 8.09
N GLN A 105 -5.54 -13.04 7.40
CA GLN A 105 -6.72 -13.49 6.65
C GLN A 105 -7.55 -14.54 7.40
N MET A 106 -6.96 -15.17 8.42
CA MET A 106 -7.60 -16.20 9.21
C MET A 106 -8.27 -15.62 10.45
N GLN A 107 -9.46 -16.13 10.77
CA GLN A 107 -10.13 -15.75 12.01
C GLN A 107 -9.39 -16.36 13.21
N SER A 108 -8.82 -15.50 14.05
CA SER A 108 -7.98 -15.90 15.18
C SER A 108 -8.05 -14.86 16.30
N PRO A 109 -7.94 -15.25 17.58
CA PRO A 109 -7.78 -14.26 18.67
C PRO A 109 -6.52 -13.40 18.53
N TYR A 110 -5.54 -13.86 17.74
CA TYR A 110 -4.28 -13.18 17.48
C TYR A 110 -4.25 -12.45 16.12
N GLN A 111 -5.38 -12.38 15.40
CA GLN A 111 -5.41 -11.69 14.11
C GLN A 111 -5.21 -10.17 14.30
N GLY A 112 -4.65 -9.53 13.27
CA GLY A 112 -4.56 -8.09 13.25
C GLY A 112 -3.99 -7.52 11.95
N LYS A 113 -3.39 -6.34 12.07
CA LYS A 113 -2.90 -5.53 10.95
C LYS A 113 -1.48 -5.10 11.18
N TYR A 114 -0.67 -5.16 10.13
CA TYR A 114 0.71 -4.71 10.14
C TYR A 114 0.80 -3.39 9.39
N TYR A 115 1.54 -2.46 9.95
CA TYR A 115 1.93 -1.21 9.31
C TYR A 115 3.44 -1.06 9.43
N GLY A 116 4.14 -1.08 8.30
CA GLY A 116 5.60 -1.04 8.29
C GLY A 116 6.16 -0.17 7.19
N LYS A 117 7.46 0.07 7.27
CA LYS A 117 8.24 0.77 6.27
C LYS A 117 9.35 -0.15 5.76
N LEU A 118 9.40 -0.29 4.44
CA LEU A 118 10.50 -0.93 3.73
C LEU A 118 11.68 0.04 3.62
N SER A 119 12.89 -0.44 3.85
CA SER A 119 14.10 0.34 3.61
C SER A 119 14.31 0.64 2.13
N GLU A 120 15.04 1.71 1.83
CA GLU A 120 15.32 2.14 0.45
C GLU A 120 16.06 1.06 -0.38
N ASP A 121 16.86 0.22 0.29
CA ASP A 121 17.55 -0.90 -0.35
C ASP A 121 16.68 -2.16 -0.53
N GLY A 122 15.43 -2.13 -0.04
CA GLY A 122 14.48 -3.24 -0.15
C GLY A 122 14.83 -4.47 0.70
N LYS A 123 15.73 -4.35 1.68
CA LYS A 123 16.23 -5.49 2.47
C LYS A 123 15.67 -5.60 3.87
N ASN A 124 15.16 -4.50 4.42
CA ASN A 124 14.67 -4.42 5.79
C ASN A 124 13.23 -3.92 5.80
N LEU A 125 12.37 -4.57 6.57
CA LEU A 125 10.99 -4.18 6.79
C LEU A 125 10.75 -4.10 8.30
N SER A 126 10.40 -2.92 8.80
CA SER A 126 10.14 -2.70 10.23
C SER A 126 8.86 -1.93 10.44
N GLY A 127 8.17 -2.19 11.54
CA GLY A 127 6.90 -1.53 11.83
C GLY A 127 6.22 -2.05 13.07
N ASP A 128 4.91 -1.85 13.12
CA ASP A 128 4.04 -2.23 14.21
C ASP A 128 2.90 -3.11 13.73
N PHE A 129 2.56 -4.11 14.53
CA PHE A 129 1.36 -4.90 14.40
C PHE A 129 0.34 -4.45 15.45
N THR A 130 -0.90 -4.23 15.03
CA THR A 130 -2.03 -3.92 15.91
C THR A 130 -2.98 -5.11 15.94
N MET A 131 -3.16 -5.70 17.12
CA MET A 131 -4.09 -6.80 17.33
C MET A 131 -5.54 -6.31 17.28
N ASP A 132 -6.41 -7.01 16.56
CA ASP A 132 -7.80 -6.57 16.38
C ASP A 132 -8.63 -6.67 17.67
N SER A 133 -8.31 -7.65 18.55
CA SER A 133 -9.13 -8.00 19.70
C SER A 133 -9.09 -6.97 20.82
N ASP A 134 -7.92 -6.38 21.08
CA ASP A 134 -7.68 -5.45 22.19
C ASP A 134 -6.95 -4.16 21.79
N GLY A 135 -6.51 -4.05 20.53
CA GLY A 135 -5.74 -2.90 20.04
C GLY A 135 -4.29 -2.86 20.53
N SER A 136 -3.79 -3.92 21.15
CA SER A 136 -2.40 -4.02 21.57
C SER A 136 -1.45 -3.89 20.38
N ILE A 137 -0.34 -3.18 20.58
CA ILE A 137 0.64 -2.89 19.54
C ILE A 137 1.95 -3.62 19.83
N PHE A 138 2.47 -4.30 18.81
CA PHE A 138 3.67 -5.12 18.90
C PHE A 138 4.66 -4.72 17.80
N PRO A 139 5.90 -4.33 18.14
CA PRO A 139 6.88 -3.95 17.13
C PRO A 139 7.42 -5.20 16.43
N PHE A 140 7.77 -5.04 15.15
CA PHE A 140 8.45 -6.06 14.37
C PHE A 140 9.57 -5.50 13.50
N ASN A 141 10.53 -6.35 13.17
CA ASN A 141 11.63 -6.09 12.26
C ASN A 141 11.95 -7.38 11.50
N LEU A 142 12.05 -7.28 10.18
CA LEU A 142 12.25 -8.38 9.25
C LEU A 142 13.37 -8.02 8.27
N ASN A 143 14.21 -9.00 7.94
CA ASN A 143 15.28 -8.91 6.96
C ASN A 143 15.00 -9.91 5.84
N LYS A 144 15.18 -9.49 4.60
CA LYS A 144 15.09 -10.38 3.43
C LYS A 144 16.29 -11.33 3.43
N ASN A 145 16.03 -12.64 3.37
CA ASN A 145 17.06 -13.67 3.27
C ASN A 145 17.62 -13.81 1.85
#